data_AF-A0A4D4MU66-F1
#
_entry.id   AF-A0A4D4MU66-F1
#
_cell.length_a   1.000
_cell.length_b   1.000
_cell.length_c   1.000
_cell.angle_alpha   90.00
_cell.angle_beta   90.00
_cell.angle_gamma   90.00
#
_symmetry.space_group_name_H-M   'P 1'
#
loop_
_entity.id
_entity.type
_entity.pdbx_description
1 polymer ?
#
loop_
_entity_poly.entity_id
_entity_poly.type
_entity_poly.pdbx_seq_one_letter_code
_entity_poly.pdbx_strand_id
1 'polypeptide(L)'
;MSTHETTGRTVRLRTHELQRTATALLLWAQRAQVELRGLDVRSASLEEAFLRIAREAAGDRPGRPGRTDVSGTTASGKEAVA
;
A
#
# COMPACT_ATOMS: atom_id res chain seq x y z
N MET A 1 2.03 -6.22 8.37
CA MET A 1 0.80 -6.65 9.07
C MET A 1 0.30 -7.94 8.45
N SER A 2 -0.22 -8.87 9.24
CA SER A 2 -0.82 -10.11 8.75
C SER A 2 -2.34 -10.05 8.93
N THR A 3 -3.07 -10.61 7.96
CA THR A 3 -4.53 -10.67 7.97
C THR A 3 -4.95 -12.09 7.66
N HIS A 4 -6.00 -12.59 8.29
CA HIS A 4 -6.52 -13.93 8.04
C HIS A 4 -8.03 -13.87 7.78
N GLU A 5 -8.50 -14.80 6.97
CA GLU A 5 -9.90 -15.02 6.63
C GLU A 5 -10.18 -16.52 6.69
N THR A 6 -11.36 -16.90 7.16
CA THR A 6 -11.73 -18.31 7.33
C THR A 6 -13.03 -18.58 6.56
N THR A 7 -13.00 -19.59 5.69
CA THR A 7 -14.16 -20.05 4.92
C THR A 7 -14.32 -21.55 5.11
N GLY A 8 -15.30 -21.94 5.91
CA GLY A 8 -15.52 -23.35 6.26
C GLY A 8 -14.31 -23.95 6.97
N ARG A 9 -13.57 -24.83 6.27
CA ARG A 9 -12.35 -25.48 6.77
C ARG A 9 -11.06 -24.91 6.17
N THR A 10 -11.17 -23.89 5.33
CA THR A 10 -10.02 -23.27 4.66
C THR A 10 -9.69 -21.95 5.33
N VAL A 11 -8.42 -21.75 5.67
CA VAL A 11 -7.90 -20.49 6.23
C VAL A 11 -7.00 -19.84 5.18
N ARG A 12 -7.31 -18.60 4.81
CA ARG A 12 -6.48 -17.79 3.93
C ARG A 12 -5.67 -16.80 4.76
N LEU A 13 -4.36 -16.93 4.72
CA LEU A 13 -3.44 -16.06 5.44
C LEU A 13 -2.72 -15.11 4.47
N ARG A 14 -2.79 -13.81 4.73
CA ARG A 14 -2.05 -12.77 4.01
C ARG A 14 -0.92 -12.26 4.91
N THR A 15 0.30 -12.24 4.37
CA THR A 15 1.52 -11.86 5.09
C THR A 15 2.53 -11.25 4.12
N HIS A 16 3.37 -10.33 4.60
CA HIS A 16 4.50 -9.81 3.83
C HIS A 16 5.75 -10.70 3.97
N GLU A 17 5.80 -11.57 4.99
CA GLU A 17 6.92 -12.46 5.28
C GLU A 17 6.52 -13.91 4.97
N LEU A 18 6.26 -14.21 3.70
CA LEU A 18 5.75 -15.51 3.26
C LEU A 18 6.60 -16.67 3.75
N GLN A 19 7.93 -16.57 3.61
CA GLN A 19 8.86 -17.64 3.97
C GLN A 19 8.82 -17.93 5.47
N ARG A 20 8.99 -16.89 6.31
CA ARG A 20 8.92 -17.04 7.78
C ARG A 20 7.58 -17.62 8.22
N THR A 21 6.50 -17.11 7.63
CA THR A 21 5.14 -17.52 7.99
C THR A 21 4.85 -18.95 7.57
N ALA A 22 5.24 -19.36 6.36
CA ALA A 22 5.07 -20.72 5.86
C ALA A 22 5.89 -21.72 6.69
N THR A 23 7.14 -21.39 7.03
CA THR A 23 7.96 -22.23 7.91
C THR A 23 7.33 -22.41 9.28
N ALA A 24 6.85 -21.32 9.89
CA ALA A 24 6.17 -21.39 11.18
C ALA A 24 4.89 -22.25 11.12
N LEU A 25 4.13 -22.16 10.03
CA LEU A 25 2.92 -22.96 9.80
C LEU A 25 3.25 -24.46 9.66
N LEU A 26 4.29 -24.81 8.90
CA LEU A 26 4.74 -26.19 8.74
C LEU A 26 5.24 -26.78 10.06
N LEU A 27 6.01 -26.02 10.85
CA LEU A 27 6.47 -26.43 12.17
C LEU A 27 5.32 -26.59 13.16
N TRP A 28 4.28 -25.74 13.07
CA TRP A 28 3.06 -25.93 13.84
C TRP A 28 2.35 -27.22 13.44
N ALA A 29 2.15 -27.47 12.14
CA ALA A 29 1.47 -28.66 11.64
C ALA A 29 2.19 -29.95 12.07
N GLN A 30 3.52 -29.96 12.02
CA GLN A 30 4.34 -31.05 12.53
C GLN A 30 4.10 -31.26 14.04
N ARG A 31 4.16 -30.21 14.85
CA ARG A 31 3.93 -30.32 16.31
C ARG A 31 2.52 -30.77 16.66
N ALA A 32 1.53 -30.32 15.89
CA ALA A 32 0.13 -30.69 16.06
C ALA A 32 -0.24 -32.04 15.45
N GLN A 33 0.70 -32.70 14.74
CA GLN A 33 0.48 -33.96 14.01
C GLN A 33 -0.72 -33.88 13.05
N VAL A 34 -0.87 -32.73 12.37
CA VAL A 34 -1.94 -32.51 11.39
C VAL A 34 -1.35 -32.36 9.99
N GLU A 35 -2.04 -32.95 9.01
CA GLU A 35 -1.69 -32.79 7.60
C GLU A 35 -2.39 -31.56 7.01
N LEU A 36 -1.62 -30.65 6.42
CA LEU A 36 -2.14 -29.47 5.73
C LEU A 36 -2.59 -29.81 4.31
N ARG A 37 -3.68 -30.56 4.19
CA ARG A 37 -4.24 -30.93 2.89
C ARG A 37 -4.65 -29.69 2.11
N GLY A 38 -4.18 -29.58 0.87
CA GLY A 38 -4.46 -28.44 0.00
C GLY A 38 -3.69 -27.17 0.38
N LEU A 39 -2.54 -27.29 1.07
CA LEU A 39 -1.66 -26.16 1.33
C LEU A 39 -1.19 -25.54 0.01
N ASP A 40 -1.68 -24.33 -0.27
CA ASP A 40 -1.22 -23.50 -1.36
C ASP A 40 -0.50 -22.28 -0.81
N VAL A 41 0.76 -22.10 -1.24
CA VAL A 41 1.58 -20.96 -0.85
C VAL A 41 1.93 -20.19 -2.11
N ARG A 42 1.48 -18.94 -2.15
CA ARG A 42 1.68 -18.02 -3.28
C ARG A 42 2.21 -16.71 -2.74
N SER A 43 3.30 -16.23 -3.32
CA SER A 43 3.68 -14.84 -3.17
C SER A 43 2.58 -13.97 -3.77
N ALA A 44 2.23 -12.88 -3.10
CA ALA A 44 1.61 -11.75 -3.77
C ALA A 44 2.48 -11.44 -4.99
N SER A 45 1.94 -11.62 -6.19
CA SER A 45 2.71 -11.47 -7.43
C SER A 45 3.29 -10.06 -7.51
N LEU A 46 4.35 -9.88 -8.33
CA LEU A 46 4.91 -8.56 -8.63
C LEU A 46 3.84 -7.53 -9.04
N GLU A 47 2.73 -7.99 -9.63
CA GLU A 47 1.58 -7.17 -9.99
C GLU A 47 0.87 -6.55 -8.77
N GLU A 48 0.67 -7.28 -7.67
CA GLU A 48 0.11 -6.68 -6.44
C GLU A 48 1.07 -5.67 -5.80
N ALA A 49 2.38 -5.94 -5.84
CA ALA A 49 3.39 -4.98 -5.42
C ALA A 49 3.39 -3.74 -6.31
N PHE A 50 3.26 -3.92 -7.63
CA PHE A 50 3.17 -2.85 -8.61
C PHE A 50 1.91 -2.01 -8.43
N LEU A 51 0.74 -2.64 -8.24
CA LEU A 51 -0.52 -1.97 -7.99
C LEU A 51 -0.54 -1.25 -6.64
N ARG A 52 0.15 -1.78 -5.62
CA ARG A 52 0.34 -1.08 -4.34
C ARG A 52 1.18 0.18 -4.52
N ILE A 53 2.31 0.08 -5.22
CA ILE A 53 3.16 1.24 -5.55
C ILE A 53 2.38 2.26 -6.38
N ALA A 54 1.56 1.82 -7.35
CA ALA A 54 0.73 2.69 -8.17
C ALA A 54 -0.35 3.42 -7.36
N ARG A 55 -0.98 2.75 -6.39
CA ARG A 55 -1.95 3.40 -5.46
C ARG A 55 -1.29 4.39 -4.52
N GLU A 56 -0.11 4.05 -3.97
CA GLU A 56 0.70 4.96 -3.15
C GLU A 56 1.13 6.20 -3.95
N ALA A 57 1.54 6.02 -5.22
CA ALA A 57 1.93 7.10 -6.11
C ALA A 57 0.73 7.97 -6.57
N ALA A 58 -0.47 7.39 -6.66
CA ALA A 58 -1.66 8.07 -7.16
C ALA A 58 -2.44 8.90 -6.12
N GLY A 59 -2.13 8.79 -4.82
CA GLY A 59 -3.17 9.06 -3.80
C GLY A 59 -2.81 9.76 -2.49
N ASP A 60 -1.64 10.36 -2.30
CA ASP A 60 -1.42 11.34 -1.21
C ASP A 60 -1.11 12.74 -1.75
N ARG A 61 -2.12 13.35 -2.37
CA ARG A 61 -2.22 14.82 -2.44
C ARG A 61 -3.64 15.22 -2.08
N PRO A 62 -3.94 15.44 -0.78
CA PRO A 62 -5.11 16.22 -0.43
C PRO A 62 -4.93 17.62 -1.05
N GLY A 63 -5.85 17.95 -1.97
CA GLY A 63 -6.18 19.28 -2.48
C GLY A 63 -5.07 20.31 -2.53
N ARG A 64 -4.45 20.50 -3.70
CA ARG A 64 -3.83 21.79 -4.04
C ARG A 64 -4.96 22.84 -4.04
N PRO A 65 -4.98 23.81 -3.10
CA PRO A 65 -5.88 24.93 -3.24
C PRO A 65 -5.45 25.71 -4.48
N GLY A 66 -6.45 26.12 -5.25
CA GLY A 66 -6.29 26.81 -6.51
C GLY A 66 -5.29 27.95 -6.42
N ARG A 67 -4.50 28.06 -7.49
CA ARG A 67 -3.84 29.30 -7.87
C ARG A 67 -4.92 30.35 -8.12
N THR A 68 -5.19 31.17 -7.12
CA THR A 68 -5.81 32.49 -7.19
C THR A 68 -4.88 33.35 -6.34
N ASP A 69 -4.33 34.47 -6.78
CA ASP A 69 -4.66 35.41 -7.83
C ASP A 69 -3.47 36.37 -7.97
N VAL A 70 -3.32 36.94 -9.17
CA VAL A 70 -2.27 37.91 -9.47
C VAL A 70 -2.62 39.21 -8.75
N SER A 71 -2.05 39.44 -7.57
CA SER A 71 -2.09 40.74 -6.91
C SER A 71 -1.17 41.71 -7.68
N GLY A 72 -1.79 42.57 -8.49
CA GLY A 72 -1.13 43.69 -9.14
C GLY A 72 -0.52 44.63 -8.11
N THR A 73 0.81 44.69 -8.07
CA THR A 73 1.53 45.80 -7.43
C THR A 73 1.58 46.95 -8.43
N THR A 74 0.58 47.81 -8.30
CA THR A 74 0.58 49.27 -8.37
C THR A 74 1.69 49.93 -9.20
N ALA A 75 1.26 50.61 -10.27
CA ALA A 75 2.02 51.59 -11.01
C ALA A 75 2.72 52.59 -10.07
N SER A 76 4.06 52.62 -10.11
CA SER A 76 4.84 53.70 -9.53
C SER A 76 4.89 54.85 -10.54
N GLY A 77 4.42 56.01 -10.07
CA GLY A 77 4.18 57.21 -10.86
C GLY A 77 5.44 57.78 -11.50
N LYS A 78 5.24 58.29 -12.72
CA LYS A 78 6.16 59.14 -13.44
C LYS A 78 6.06 60.56 -12.85
N GLU A 79 6.99 60.92 -11.97
CA GLU A 79 7.33 62.33 -11.65
C GLU A 79 8.78 62.56 -12.13
N ALA A 80 8.94 63.25 -13.26
CA ALA A 80 9.14 64.71 -13.35
C ALA A 80 10.63 65.07 -13.20
N VAL A 81 11.31 65.25 -14.33
CA VAL A 81 12.41 66.20 -14.44
C VAL A 81 12.26 66.94 -15.76
N ALA A 82 12.04 68.24 -15.66
CA ALA A 82 12.16 69.24 -16.71
C ALA A 82 12.82 70.45 -16.05
#